data_AF-A0A2V9FA80-F1
#
_entry.id   AF-A0A2V9FA80-F1
#
_cell.length_a   1.000
_cell.length_b   1.000
_cell.length_c   1.000
_cell.angle_alpha   90.00
_cell.angle_beta   90.00
_cell.angle_gamma   90.00
#
_symmetry.space_group_name_H-M   'P 1'
#
loop_
_entity.id
_entity.type
_entity.pdbx_description
1 polymer ?
#
loop_
_entity_poly.entity_id
_entity_poly.type
_entity_poly.pdbx_seq_one_letter_code
_entity_poly.pdbx_strand_id
1 'polypeptide(L)'
;MPPDNCIQCHMPKRAVSNLGHSALTDHRILRIPSQSPLMADAARESPDDLIYHTKPSPKPDAAPDLRTLALAYFEVSQLYPAFRQKGFALLEQAARELPDDAEVQAAYGMVLMLARPRALSEASQALQKAIDAGSRSVEVRTRLAKLRLRDGKLASAIQLYNEAIEIDPYYTPAYLGLAYLYAVAEDRQEAIETLQRILKYDPGNETARTAMTDAKVDAKE
;
A
#
# COMPACT_ATOMS: atom_id res chain seq x y z
N MET A 1 56.54 -14.58 -6.82
CA MET A 1 55.92 -13.50 -6.03
C MET A 1 57.03 -12.74 -5.34
N PRO A 2 57.01 -11.39 -5.31
CA PRO A 2 58.09 -10.64 -4.69
C PRO A 2 58.12 -10.93 -3.18
N PRO A 3 59.31 -11.07 -2.57
CA PRO A 3 59.49 -11.36 -1.14
C PRO A 3 59.04 -10.21 -0.22
N ASP A 4 58.82 -9.01 -0.77
CA ASP A 4 58.37 -7.82 -0.03
C ASP A 4 56.86 -7.62 -0.16
N ASN A 5 56.08 -8.52 0.47
CA ASN A 5 54.64 -8.40 0.55
C ASN A 5 54.19 -8.10 1.99
N CYS A 6 54.16 -6.81 2.35
CA CYS A 6 53.73 -6.33 3.66
C CYS A 6 52.26 -6.64 4.00
N ILE A 7 51.45 -7.01 3.00
CA ILE A 7 50.00 -7.25 3.16
C ILE A 7 49.76 -8.48 4.04
N GLN A 8 50.64 -9.48 4.02
CA GLN A 8 50.48 -10.67 4.87
C GLN A 8 50.60 -10.37 6.37
N CYS A 9 51.45 -9.41 6.77
CA CYS A 9 51.62 -9.03 8.18
C CYS A 9 50.63 -7.95 8.63
N HIS A 10 50.23 -7.03 7.75
CA HIS A 10 49.41 -5.88 8.11
C HIS A 10 47.91 -5.99 7.74
N MET A 11 47.54 -6.96 6.89
CA MET A 11 46.14 -7.24 6.53
C MET A 11 45.88 -8.76 6.62
N PRO A 12 45.90 -9.34 7.83
CA PRO A 12 45.58 -10.75 8.00
C PRO A 12 44.15 -11.00 7.56
N LYS A 13 43.96 -11.94 6.62
CA LYS A 13 42.64 -12.34 6.14
C LYS A 13 41.84 -12.92 7.32
N ARG A 14 40.74 -12.27 7.69
CA ARG A 14 39.79 -12.77 8.68
C ARG A 14 38.57 -13.36 7.96
N ALA A 15 38.00 -14.43 8.52
CA ALA A 15 36.73 -14.96 8.04
C ALA A 15 35.63 -13.91 8.28
N VAL A 16 34.93 -13.55 7.20
CA VAL A 16 33.92 -12.49 7.22
C VAL A 16 32.59 -13.09 7.68
N SER A 17 32.26 -12.95 8.96
CA SER A 17 30.96 -13.40 9.50
C SER A 17 29.96 -12.27 9.75
N ASN A 18 30.40 -11.01 9.75
CA ASN A 18 29.54 -9.82 9.83
C ASN A 18 30.31 -8.57 9.36
N LEU A 19 30.05 -8.10 8.15
CA LEU A 19 30.41 -6.74 7.73
C LEU A 19 29.23 -5.83 8.11
N GLY A 20 29.46 -4.89 9.02
CA GLY A 20 28.53 -3.78 9.21
C GLY A 20 28.46 -2.98 7.91
N HIS A 21 27.27 -2.89 7.31
CA HIS A 21 27.02 -1.97 6.21
C HIS A 21 26.87 -0.56 6.78
N SER A 22 27.99 0.09 7.04
CA SER A 22 28.02 1.52 7.36
C SER A 22 28.74 2.24 6.23
N ALA A 23 27.96 2.88 5.35
CA ALA A 23 28.50 3.84 4.42
C ALA A 23 28.68 5.17 5.15
N LEU A 24 29.93 5.59 5.37
CA LEU A 24 30.23 6.93 5.85
C LEU A 24 30.29 7.84 4.62
N THR A 25 29.19 8.52 4.32
CA THR A 25 29.23 9.60 3.34
C THR A 25 29.77 10.85 4.04
N ASP A 26 30.75 11.53 3.43
CA ASP A 26 31.14 12.85 3.89
C ASP A 26 29.99 13.82 3.55
N HIS A 27 29.28 14.29 4.57
CA HIS A 27 28.16 15.23 4.43
C HIS A 27 28.65 16.68 4.32
N ARG A 28 29.97 16.90 4.16
CA ARG A 28 30.55 18.24 4.05
C ARG A 28 30.29 18.85 2.67
N ILE A 29 29.12 19.47 2.54
CA ILE A 29 28.79 20.31 1.39
C ILE A 29 29.50 21.67 1.58
N LEU A 30 30.63 21.87 0.88
CA LEU A 30 31.33 23.16 0.86
C LEU A 30 30.52 24.20 0.09
N ARG A 31 30.14 25.29 0.76
CA ARG A 31 29.42 26.41 0.12
C ARG A 31 30.42 27.32 -0.60
N ILE A 32 30.39 27.33 -1.94
CA ILE A 32 31.24 28.22 -2.76
C ILE A 32 30.50 29.56 -2.94
N PRO A 33 30.95 30.68 -2.34
CA PRO A 33 30.17 31.92 -2.27
C PRO A 33 29.85 32.58 -3.61
N SER A 34 30.63 32.31 -4.66
CA SER A 34 30.46 32.87 -6.00
C SER A 34 29.51 32.08 -6.89
N GLN A 35 29.08 30.90 -6.46
CA GLN A 35 28.03 30.15 -7.13
C GLN A 35 26.73 30.44 -6.38
N SER A 36 25.92 31.37 -6.90
CA SER A 36 24.50 31.39 -6.56
C SER A 36 24.00 29.96 -6.68
N PRO A 37 23.36 29.37 -5.64
CA PRO A 37 22.81 28.04 -5.81
C PRO A 37 21.84 28.12 -6.98
N LEU A 38 22.05 27.29 -8.01
CA LEU A 38 21.05 27.07 -9.07
C LEU A 38 19.66 26.73 -8.48
N MET A 39 19.63 26.35 -7.19
CA MET A 39 18.46 25.98 -6.41
C MET A 39 17.55 27.15 -6.02
N ALA A 40 18.00 28.42 -6.01
CA ALA A 40 17.14 29.52 -5.56
C ALA A 40 15.95 29.77 -6.50
N ASP A 41 16.11 29.51 -7.80
CA ASP A 41 15.00 29.48 -8.76
C ASP A 41 14.31 28.10 -8.86
N ALA A 42 14.99 27.02 -8.46
CA ALA A 42 14.45 25.66 -8.45
C ALA A 42 13.54 25.36 -7.23
N ALA A 43 13.55 26.24 -6.23
CA ALA A 43 12.69 26.18 -5.04
C ALA A 43 11.39 26.99 -5.23
N ARG A 44 10.99 27.28 -6.47
CA ARG A 44 9.60 27.67 -6.75
C ARG A 44 8.74 26.44 -6.51
N GLU A 45 7.65 26.61 -5.75
CA GLU A 45 6.65 25.57 -5.47
C GLU A 45 6.40 24.71 -6.72
N SER A 46 6.44 23.38 -6.57
CA SER A 46 6.17 22.47 -7.68
C SER A 46 4.84 22.86 -8.32
N PRO A 47 4.81 23.16 -9.62
CA PRO A 47 3.62 23.68 -10.28
C PRO A 47 2.62 22.53 -10.50
N ASP A 48 1.64 22.31 -9.60
CA ASP A 48 0.51 21.37 -9.74
C ASP A 48 0.82 19.95 -10.31
N ASP A 49 2.09 19.57 -10.40
CA ASP A 49 2.62 18.45 -11.18
C ASP A 49 3.72 17.72 -10.40
N LEU A 50 3.75 16.39 -10.49
CA LEU A 50 4.75 15.56 -9.83
C LEU A 50 6.08 15.57 -10.59
N ILE A 51 6.04 15.87 -11.90
CA ILE A 51 7.24 15.90 -12.73
C ILE A 51 7.76 17.33 -12.79
N TYR A 52 8.94 17.54 -12.21
CA TYR A 52 9.65 18.82 -12.28
C TYR A 52 10.97 18.67 -13.06
N HIS A 53 11.05 19.35 -14.20
CA HIS A 53 12.26 19.38 -15.02
C HIS A 53 13.15 20.57 -14.63
N THR A 54 14.29 20.28 -13.99
CA THR A 54 15.31 21.30 -13.67
C THR A 54 16.13 21.76 -14.87
N LYS A 55 16.04 21.02 -15.99
CA LYS A 55 16.63 21.33 -17.29
C LYS A 55 15.69 20.84 -18.41
N PRO A 56 15.64 21.49 -19.58
CA PRO A 56 14.86 20.99 -20.71
C PRO A 56 15.26 19.55 -21.05
N SER A 57 14.28 18.64 -21.09
CA SER A 57 14.57 17.24 -21.42
C SER A 57 15.07 17.15 -22.87
N PRO A 58 16.20 16.47 -23.13
CA PRO A 58 16.66 16.23 -24.50
C PRO A 58 15.74 15.27 -25.27
N LYS A 59 14.81 14.59 -24.59
CA LYS A 59 13.73 13.80 -25.17
C LYS A 59 12.39 14.20 -24.52
N PRO A 60 11.62 15.12 -25.12
CA PRO A 60 10.31 15.54 -24.60
C PRO A 60 9.34 14.36 -24.43
N ASP A 61 9.47 13.33 -25.28
CA ASP A 61 8.59 12.16 -25.31
C ASP A 61 9.00 11.04 -24.34
N ALA A 62 10.06 11.22 -23.54
CA ALA A 62 10.44 10.26 -22.50
C ALA A 62 9.60 10.40 -21.21
N ALA A 63 8.36 10.89 -21.35
CA ALA A 63 7.42 10.95 -20.24
C ALA A 63 7.21 9.54 -19.66
N PRO A 64 7.00 9.40 -18.35
CA PRO A 64 6.63 8.12 -17.77
C PRO A 64 5.40 7.60 -18.50
N ASP A 65 5.36 6.29 -18.72
CA ASP A 65 4.18 5.67 -19.31
C ASP A 65 2.94 5.90 -18.40
N LEU A 66 1.76 5.83 -19.00
CA LEU A 66 0.50 6.17 -18.32
C LEU A 66 0.29 5.36 -17.03
N ARG A 67 0.68 4.08 -17.03
CA ARG A 67 0.58 3.21 -15.84
C ARG A 67 1.40 3.78 -14.70
N THR A 68 2.68 4.03 -14.95
CA THR A 68 3.63 4.56 -13.95
C THR A 68 3.17 5.90 -13.42
N LEU A 69 2.74 6.80 -14.32
CA LEU A 69 2.28 8.12 -13.95
C LEU A 69 1.02 8.05 -13.08
N ALA A 70 0.01 7.28 -13.51
CA ALA A 70 -1.25 7.14 -12.79
C ALA A 70 -1.05 6.58 -11.37
N LEU A 71 -0.23 5.52 -11.22
CA LEU A 71 0.06 4.93 -9.92
C LEU A 71 0.85 5.89 -9.02
N ALA A 72 1.86 6.59 -9.55
CA ALA A 72 2.62 7.58 -8.78
C ALA A 72 1.72 8.71 -8.25
N TYR A 73 0.84 9.22 -9.12
CA TYR A 73 -0.13 10.22 -8.72
C TYR A 73 -1.12 9.72 -7.68
N PHE A 74 -1.61 8.48 -7.82
CA PHE A 74 -2.50 7.86 -6.84
C PHE A 74 -1.83 7.82 -5.46
N GLU A 75 -0.61 7.29 -5.37
CA GLU A 75 0.15 7.19 -4.12
C GLU A 75 0.35 8.55 -3.45
N VAL A 76 0.85 9.54 -4.20
CA VAL A 76 1.11 10.88 -3.65
C VAL A 76 -0.20 11.58 -3.24
N SER A 77 -1.30 11.33 -3.97
CA SER A 77 -2.60 11.94 -3.66
C SER A 77 -3.21 11.53 -2.32
N GLN A 78 -2.75 10.40 -1.74
CA GLN A 78 -3.16 9.96 -0.40
C GLN A 78 -2.65 10.90 0.69
N LEU A 79 -1.46 11.48 0.49
CA LEU A 79 -0.82 12.40 1.42
C LEU A 79 -1.05 13.87 1.06
N TYR A 80 -1.10 14.17 -0.24
CA TYR A 80 -1.15 15.53 -0.77
C TYR A 80 -2.44 15.74 -1.58
N PRO A 81 -3.48 16.33 -0.94
CA PRO A 81 -4.78 16.61 -1.56
C PRO A 81 -4.76 17.26 -2.94
N ALA A 82 -3.79 18.12 -3.21
CA ALA A 82 -3.64 18.85 -4.47
C ALA A 82 -3.57 17.92 -5.68
N PHE A 83 -3.01 16.73 -5.53
CA PHE A 83 -2.84 15.78 -6.63
C PHE A 83 -4.03 14.85 -6.85
N ARG A 84 -5.07 14.89 -6.00
CA ARG A 84 -6.21 13.94 -6.10
C ARG A 84 -6.96 14.05 -7.42
N GLN A 85 -7.23 15.27 -7.90
CA GLN A 85 -8.00 15.46 -9.13
C GLN A 85 -7.23 14.90 -10.34
N LYS A 86 -5.97 15.30 -10.49
CA LYS A 86 -5.10 14.84 -11.58
C LYS A 86 -4.84 13.34 -11.49
N GLY A 87 -4.55 12.84 -10.29
CA GLY A 87 -4.30 11.42 -10.07
C GLY A 87 -5.50 10.55 -10.37
N PHE A 88 -6.70 10.98 -9.97
CA PHE A 88 -7.90 10.24 -10.32
C PHE A 88 -8.20 10.26 -11.82
N ALA A 89 -7.99 11.38 -12.51
CA ALA A 89 -8.17 11.47 -13.95
C ALA A 89 -7.19 10.54 -14.71
N LEU A 90 -5.92 10.54 -14.33
CA LEU A 90 -4.91 9.64 -14.90
C LEU A 90 -5.21 8.18 -14.61
N LEU A 91 -5.67 7.87 -13.40
CA LEU A 91 -6.01 6.51 -13.00
C LEU A 91 -7.27 5.98 -13.71
N GLU A 92 -8.28 6.83 -13.93
CA GLU A 92 -9.45 6.49 -14.73
C GLU A 92 -9.08 6.25 -16.21
N GLN A 93 -8.11 7.00 -16.75
CA GLN A 93 -7.58 6.73 -18.08
C GLN A 93 -6.81 5.40 -18.11
N ALA A 94 -5.88 5.20 -17.17
CA ALA A 94 -5.08 3.98 -17.07
C ALA A 94 -5.96 2.73 -16.91
N ALA A 95 -7.01 2.78 -16.09
CA ALA A 95 -7.92 1.66 -15.89
C ALA A 95 -8.72 1.28 -17.15
N ARG A 96 -8.89 2.20 -18.10
CA ARG A 96 -9.53 1.93 -19.41
C ARG A 96 -8.54 1.37 -20.42
N GLU A 97 -7.32 1.89 -20.46
CA GLU A 97 -6.29 1.47 -21.43
C GLU A 97 -5.58 0.18 -21.00
N LEU A 98 -5.52 -0.10 -19.70
CA LEU A 98 -4.84 -1.24 -19.09
C LEU A 98 -5.83 -2.05 -18.24
N PRO A 99 -6.85 -2.69 -18.86
CA PRO A 99 -7.90 -3.40 -18.13
C PRO A 99 -7.39 -4.61 -17.34
N ASP A 100 -6.29 -5.21 -17.79
CA ASP A 100 -5.69 -6.43 -17.22
C ASP A 100 -4.55 -6.13 -16.25
N ASP A 101 -4.25 -4.85 -15.96
CA ASP A 101 -3.24 -4.49 -14.98
C ASP A 101 -3.82 -4.52 -13.55
N ALA A 102 -3.36 -5.50 -12.78
CA ALA A 102 -3.88 -5.75 -11.44
C ALA A 102 -3.71 -4.56 -10.48
N GLU A 103 -2.59 -3.84 -10.55
CA GLU A 103 -2.31 -2.71 -9.65
C GLU A 103 -3.13 -1.49 -10.05
N VAL A 104 -3.25 -1.22 -11.34
CA VAL A 104 -4.08 -0.11 -11.84
C VAL A 104 -5.55 -0.32 -11.49
N GLN A 105 -6.10 -1.52 -11.71
CA GLN A 105 -7.49 -1.83 -11.36
C GLN A 105 -7.72 -1.76 -9.84
N ALA A 106 -6.75 -2.22 -9.05
CA ALA A 106 -6.81 -2.14 -7.59
C ALA A 106 -6.88 -0.69 -7.12
N ALA A 107 -5.92 0.14 -7.55
CA ALA A 107 -5.87 1.55 -7.21
C ALA A 107 -7.15 2.27 -7.67
N TYR A 108 -7.62 2.00 -8.90
CA TYR A 108 -8.84 2.61 -9.42
C TYR A 108 -10.07 2.25 -8.58
N GLY A 109 -10.24 0.97 -8.24
CA GLY A 109 -11.33 0.52 -7.36
C GLY A 109 -11.28 1.15 -5.97
N MET A 110 -10.08 1.32 -5.40
CA MET A 110 -9.90 2.00 -4.11
C MET A 110 -10.30 3.48 -4.20
N VAL A 111 -9.88 4.20 -5.25
CA VAL A 111 -10.24 5.61 -5.43
C VAL A 111 -11.75 5.76 -5.66
N LEU A 112 -12.38 4.91 -6.47
CA LEU A 112 -13.82 4.94 -6.66
C LEU A 112 -14.57 4.77 -5.33
N MET A 113 -14.12 3.85 -4.49
CA MET A 113 -14.72 3.61 -3.17
C MET A 113 -14.62 4.82 -2.24
N LEU A 114 -13.54 5.60 -2.32
CA LEU A 114 -13.31 6.77 -1.46
C LEU A 114 -13.90 8.07 -2.02
N ALA A 115 -13.74 8.30 -3.32
CA ALA A 115 -14.04 9.58 -3.97
C ALA A 115 -15.46 9.64 -4.57
N ARG A 116 -16.08 8.49 -4.87
CA ARG A 116 -17.42 8.43 -5.48
C ARG A 116 -18.31 7.42 -4.76
N PRO A 117 -18.95 7.81 -3.63
CA PRO A 117 -19.87 6.95 -2.89
C PRO A 117 -21.09 6.45 -3.70
N ARG A 118 -21.37 7.00 -4.88
CA ARG A 118 -22.42 6.48 -5.79
C ARG A 118 -21.89 5.44 -6.79
N ALA A 119 -20.58 5.35 -6.98
CA ALA A 119 -19.92 4.46 -7.95
C ALA A 119 -19.45 3.14 -7.31
N LEU A 120 -20.14 2.68 -6.26
CA LEU A 120 -19.68 1.52 -5.48
C LEU A 120 -19.77 0.20 -6.24
N SER A 121 -20.70 0.09 -7.20
CA SER A 121 -20.78 -1.05 -8.12
C SER A 121 -19.55 -1.10 -9.03
N GLU A 122 -19.13 0.06 -9.54
CA GLU A 122 -17.93 0.20 -10.37
C GLU A 122 -16.66 -0.11 -9.57
N ALA A 123 -16.59 0.37 -8.32
CA ALA A 123 -15.50 0.03 -7.40
C ALA A 123 -15.40 -1.50 -7.19
N SER A 124 -16.52 -2.18 -6.94
CA SER A 124 -16.56 -3.64 -6.81
C SER A 124 -16.05 -4.35 -8.07
N GLN A 125 -16.40 -3.84 -9.26
CA GLN A 125 -15.95 -4.42 -10.53
C GLN A 125 -14.44 -4.22 -10.74
N ALA A 126 -13.91 -3.02 -10.47
CA ALA A 126 -12.48 -2.75 -10.59
C ALA A 126 -11.66 -3.59 -9.61
N LEU A 127 -12.09 -3.69 -8.34
CA LEU A 127 -11.42 -4.55 -7.36
C LEU A 127 -11.48 -6.04 -7.73
N GLN A 128 -12.60 -6.51 -8.31
CA GLN A 128 -12.70 -7.89 -8.82
C GLN A 128 -11.73 -8.11 -9.98
N LYS A 129 -11.67 -7.20 -10.97
CA LYS A 129 -10.72 -7.29 -12.08
C LYS A 129 -9.27 -7.34 -11.59
N ALA A 130 -8.94 -6.58 -10.54
CA ALA A 130 -7.62 -6.63 -9.93
C ALA A 130 -7.29 -8.03 -9.40
N ILE A 131 -8.24 -8.67 -8.71
CA ILE A 131 -8.08 -10.05 -8.21
C ILE A 131 -7.96 -11.04 -9.37
N ASP A 132 -8.82 -10.91 -10.38
CA ASP A 132 -8.82 -11.79 -11.57
C ASP A 132 -7.52 -11.68 -12.37
N ALA A 133 -6.92 -10.48 -12.40
CA ALA A 133 -5.60 -10.21 -12.99
C ALA A 133 -4.42 -10.65 -12.09
N GLY A 134 -4.68 -11.30 -10.95
CA GLY A 134 -3.66 -11.88 -10.10
C GLY A 134 -3.19 -11.02 -8.93
N SER A 135 -3.92 -9.96 -8.55
CA SER A 135 -3.59 -9.16 -7.37
C SER A 135 -3.55 -10.04 -6.12
N ARG A 136 -2.40 -10.03 -5.42
CA ARG A 136 -2.22 -10.67 -4.10
C ARG A 136 -2.44 -9.69 -2.95
N SER A 137 -3.00 -8.51 -3.21
CA SER A 137 -3.29 -7.54 -2.16
C SER A 137 -4.42 -8.04 -1.25
N VAL A 138 -4.12 -8.18 0.04
CA VAL A 138 -5.11 -8.47 1.09
C VAL A 138 -6.04 -7.27 1.31
N GLU A 139 -5.55 -6.07 1.07
CA GLU A 139 -6.35 -4.86 1.14
C GLU A 139 -7.44 -4.84 0.05
N VAL A 140 -7.12 -5.23 -1.18
CA VAL A 140 -8.11 -5.33 -2.28
C VAL A 140 -9.23 -6.31 -1.91
N ARG A 141 -8.88 -7.50 -1.40
CA ARG A 141 -9.86 -8.52 -0.97
C ARG A 141 -10.74 -8.02 0.17
N THR A 142 -10.14 -7.42 1.20
CA THR A 142 -10.92 -6.90 2.34
C THR A 142 -11.81 -5.72 1.96
N ARG A 143 -11.39 -4.85 1.03
CA ARG A 143 -12.23 -3.77 0.50
C ARG A 143 -13.39 -4.33 -0.32
N LEU A 144 -13.13 -5.31 -1.19
CA LEU A 144 -14.19 -5.98 -1.95
C LEU A 144 -15.17 -6.72 -1.01
N ALA A 145 -14.68 -7.39 0.04
CA ALA A 145 -15.52 -8.05 1.03
C ALA A 145 -16.50 -7.08 1.70
N LYS A 146 -16.04 -5.88 2.09
CA LYS A 146 -16.91 -4.81 2.63
C LYS A 146 -17.99 -4.40 1.65
N LEU A 147 -17.67 -4.30 0.36
CA LEU A 147 -18.65 -3.97 -0.68
C LEU A 147 -19.66 -5.11 -0.87
N ARG A 148 -19.21 -6.37 -0.89
CA ARG A 148 -20.08 -7.55 -0.98
C ARG A 148 -21.06 -7.63 0.19
N LEU A 149 -20.59 -7.34 1.40
CA LEU A 149 -21.45 -7.28 2.57
C LEU A 149 -22.55 -6.22 2.42
N ARG A 150 -22.19 -5.00 2.00
CA ARG A 150 -23.18 -3.94 1.77
C ARG A 150 -24.20 -4.31 0.70
N ASP A 151 -23.80 -5.12 -0.27
CA ASP A 151 -24.68 -5.66 -1.31
C ASP A 151 -25.50 -6.90 -0.82
N GLY A 152 -25.44 -7.25 0.47
CA GLY A 152 -26.15 -8.39 1.07
C GLY A 152 -25.53 -9.76 0.78
N LYS A 153 -24.36 -9.81 0.13
CA LYS A 153 -23.68 -11.05 -0.29
C LYS A 153 -22.75 -11.57 0.80
N LEU A 154 -23.33 -11.98 1.93
CA LEU A 154 -22.60 -12.40 3.13
C LEU A 154 -21.56 -13.52 2.86
N ALA A 155 -21.98 -14.60 2.19
CA ALA A 155 -21.09 -15.73 1.90
C ALA A 155 -19.86 -15.33 1.05
N SER A 156 -20.06 -14.45 0.07
CA SER A 156 -18.97 -13.93 -0.77
C SER A 156 -18.01 -13.05 0.03
N ALA A 157 -18.54 -12.25 0.98
CA ALA A 157 -17.71 -11.43 1.86
C ALA A 157 -16.86 -12.31 2.81
N ILE A 158 -17.44 -13.36 3.39
CA ILE A 158 -16.73 -14.33 4.24
C ILE A 158 -15.58 -14.98 3.45
N GLN A 159 -15.85 -15.45 2.23
CA GLN A 159 -14.82 -16.05 1.38
C GLN A 159 -13.64 -15.10 1.14
N LEU A 160 -13.92 -13.84 0.77
CA LEU A 160 -12.88 -12.85 0.51
C LEU A 160 -12.04 -12.51 1.75
N TYR A 161 -12.66 -12.48 2.94
CA TYR A 161 -11.89 -12.32 4.18
C TYR A 161 -11.01 -13.53 4.49
N ASN A 162 -11.51 -14.74 4.29
CA ASN A 162 -10.70 -15.95 4.45
C ASN A 162 -9.53 -16.00 3.47
N GLU A 163 -9.74 -15.68 2.19
CA GLU A 163 -8.66 -15.57 1.21
C GLU A 163 -7.62 -14.51 1.62
N ALA A 164 -8.05 -13.37 2.17
CA ALA A 164 -7.12 -12.36 2.68
C ALA A 164 -6.28 -12.89 3.86
N ILE A 165 -6.88 -13.66 4.77
CA ILE A 165 -6.21 -14.32 5.89
C ILE A 165 -5.23 -15.41 5.43
N GLU A 166 -5.57 -16.15 4.36
CA GLU A 166 -4.68 -17.15 3.77
C GLU A 166 -3.43 -16.52 3.16
N ILE A 167 -3.56 -15.34 2.54
CA ILE A 167 -2.43 -14.61 1.95
C ILE A 167 -1.57 -13.95 3.03
N ASP A 168 -2.18 -13.29 4.00
CA ASP A 168 -1.50 -12.69 5.15
C ASP A 168 -2.20 -13.09 6.47
N PRO A 169 -1.67 -14.11 7.17
CA PRO A 169 -2.22 -14.58 8.44
C PRO A 169 -2.18 -13.57 9.59
N TYR A 170 -1.51 -12.42 9.42
CA TYR A 170 -1.39 -11.36 10.43
C TYR A 170 -2.13 -10.07 10.04
N TYR A 171 -2.91 -10.09 8.95
CA TYR A 171 -3.68 -8.94 8.49
C TYR A 171 -4.94 -8.73 9.35
N THR A 172 -4.78 -8.02 10.47
CA THR A 172 -5.86 -7.70 11.44
C THR A 172 -7.17 -7.20 10.81
N PRO A 173 -7.17 -6.32 9.78
CA PRO A 173 -8.43 -5.86 9.18
C PRO A 173 -9.29 -6.97 8.57
N ALA A 174 -8.69 -8.08 8.10
CA ALA A 174 -9.47 -9.21 7.59
C ALA A 174 -10.16 -9.98 8.72
N TYR A 175 -9.48 -10.22 9.83
CA TYR A 175 -10.06 -10.87 11.00
C TYR A 175 -11.18 -10.04 11.64
N LEU A 176 -10.98 -8.73 11.78
CA LEU A 176 -12.03 -7.84 12.29
C LEU A 176 -13.25 -7.82 11.38
N GLY A 177 -13.04 -7.78 10.07
CA GLY A 177 -14.12 -7.88 9.08
C GLY A 177 -14.87 -9.21 9.18
N LEU A 178 -14.15 -10.32 9.27
CA LEU A 178 -14.74 -11.65 9.40
C LEU A 178 -15.51 -11.82 10.71
N ALA A 179 -14.97 -11.36 11.83
CA ALA A 179 -15.64 -11.39 13.13
C ALA A 179 -16.94 -10.56 13.11
N TYR A 180 -16.91 -9.39 12.47
CA TYR A 180 -18.12 -8.59 12.26
C TYR A 180 -19.16 -9.35 11.43
N LEU A 181 -18.76 -10.06 10.37
CA LEU A 181 -19.69 -10.86 9.58
C LEU A 181 -20.34 -11.98 10.39
N TYR A 182 -19.55 -12.69 11.21
CA TYR A 182 -20.10 -13.72 12.09
C TYR A 182 -21.05 -13.15 13.14
N ALA A 183 -20.75 -11.96 13.69
CA ALA A 183 -21.67 -11.27 14.60
C ALA A 183 -23.00 -10.90 13.90
N VAL A 184 -22.95 -10.41 12.66
CA VAL A 184 -24.16 -10.11 11.85
C VAL A 184 -24.93 -11.38 11.49
N ALA A 185 -24.25 -12.51 11.35
CA ALA A 185 -24.86 -13.82 11.10
C ALA A 185 -25.42 -14.50 12.37
N GLU A 186 -25.31 -13.85 13.53
CA GLU A 186 -25.62 -14.42 14.86
C GLU A 186 -24.73 -15.60 15.29
N ASP A 187 -23.66 -15.87 14.55
CA ASP A 187 -22.62 -16.86 14.83
C ASP A 187 -21.59 -16.29 15.83
N ARG A 188 -22.06 -16.01 17.05
CA ARG A 188 -21.26 -15.31 18.08
C ARG A 188 -20.00 -16.07 18.49
N GLN A 189 -20.05 -17.39 18.49
CA GLN A 189 -18.92 -18.23 18.89
C GLN A 189 -17.76 -18.08 17.90
N GLU A 190 -18.05 -18.14 16.61
CA GLU A 190 -17.11 -17.97 15.50
C GLU A 190 -16.53 -16.55 15.49
N ALA A 191 -17.35 -15.53 15.81
CA ALA A 191 -16.86 -14.17 16.00
C ALA A 191 -15.81 -14.08 17.11
N ILE A 192 -16.08 -14.68 18.28
CA ILE A 192 -15.17 -14.70 19.41
C ILE A 192 -13.88 -15.45 19.07
N GLU A 193 -13.97 -16.62 18.45
CA GLU A 193 -12.80 -17.42 18.05
C GLU A 193 -11.93 -16.67 17.02
N THR A 194 -12.56 -15.98 16.09
CA THR A 194 -11.85 -15.14 15.11
C THR A 194 -11.09 -14.00 15.79
N LEU A 195 -11.70 -13.34 16.77
CA LEU A 195 -11.07 -12.24 17.53
C LEU A 195 -9.94 -12.75 18.44
N GLN A 196 -10.08 -13.94 19.01
CA GLN A 196 -9.00 -14.58 19.79
C GLN A 196 -7.74 -14.82 18.96
N ARG A 197 -7.88 -15.09 17.66
CA ARG A 197 -6.71 -15.24 16.77
C ARG A 197 -5.91 -13.96 16.68
N ILE A 198 -6.57 -12.79 16.64
CA ILE A 198 -5.91 -11.47 16.69
C ILE A 198 -5.12 -11.35 18.00
N LEU A 199 -5.81 -11.59 19.12
CA LEU A 199 -5.22 -11.42 20.46
C LEU A 199 -4.09 -12.40 20.77
N LYS A 200 -3.95 -13.49 20.01
CA LYS A 200 -2.82 -14.41 20.12
C LYS A 200 -1.51 -13.80 19.63
N TYR A 201 -1.54 -12.99 18.56
CA TYR A 201 -0.34 -12.34 18.01
C TYR A 201 -0.23 -10.86 18.39
N ASP A 202 -1.35 -10.20 18.67
CA ASP A 202 -1.42 -8.84 19.16
C ASP A 202 -2.32 -8.76 20.42
N PRO A 203 -1.80 -9.15 21.60
CA PRO A 203 -2.56 -9.09 22.85
C PRO A 203 -3.00 -7.67 23.26
N GLY A 204 -2.36 -6.64 22.68
CA GLY A 204 -2.65 -5.23 22.92
C GLY A 204 -3.73 -4.65 22.01
N ASN A 205 -4.32 -5.46 21.11
CA ASN A 205 -5.31 -4.97 20.15
C ASN A 205 -6.61 -4.55 20.86
N GLU A 206 -6.77 -3.26 21.12
CA GLU A 206 -7.94 -2.72 21.80
C GLU A 206 -9.23 -3.00 21.03
N THR A 207 -9.21 -2.83 19.71
CA THR A 207 -10.37 -3.06 18.84
C THR A 207 -10.87 -4.51 18.91
N ALA A 208 -9.95 -5.48 18.92
CA ALA A 208 -10.33 -6.89 19.05
C ALA A 208 -10.89 -7.22 20.45
N ARG A 209 -10.33 -6.61 21.51
CA ARG A 209 -10.84 -6.78 22.89
C ARG A 209 -12.23 -6.20 23.08
N THR A 210 -12.49 -5.01 22.56
CA THR A 210 -13.81 -4.37 22.63
C THR A 210 -14.83 -5.20 21.86
N ALA A 211 -14.55 -5.54 20.59
CA ALA A 211 -15.44 -6.36 19.77
C ALA A 211 -15.73 -7.74 20.41
N MET A 212 -14.75 -8.35 21.07
CA MET A 212 -14.91 -9.64 21.75
C MET A 212 -15.73 -9.51 23.04
N THR A 213 -15.69 -8.35 23.70
CA THR A 213 -16.52 -8.07 24.88
C THR A 213 -17.97 -7.89 24.45
N ASP A 214 -18.21 -7.12 23.38
CA ASP A 214 -19.54 -6.88 22.83
C ASP A 214 -20.20 -8.21 22.39
N ALA A 215 -19.47 -9.03 21.63
CA ALA A 215 -19.94 -10.36 21.19
C ALA A 215 -20.29 -11.31 22.36
N LYS A 216 -19.66 -11.14 23.53
CA LYS A 216 -19.94 -11.94 24.74
C LYS A 216 -21.12 -11.42 25.57
N VAL A 217 -21.36 -10.11 25.55
CA VAL A 217 -22.50 -9.49 26.25
C VAL A 217 -23.79 -9.88 25.56
N ASP A 218 -23.81 -9.75 24.24
CA ASP A 218 -24.94 -10.13 23.41
C ASP A 218 -25.33 -11.60 23.63
N ALA A 219 -24.36 -12.50 23.85
CA ALA A 219 -24.55 -13.93 24.12
C ALA A 219 -25.30 -14.29 25.42
N LYS A 220 -25.54 -13.33 26.32
CA LYS A 220 -26.19 -13.55 27.63
C LYS A 220 -27.65 -13.07 27.70
N GLU A 221 -28.16 -12.44 26.64
CA GLU A 221 -29.57 -12.09 26.46
C GLU A 221 -30.27 -13.14 25.57
#